data_AF-A0A7S2NXK5-F1
#
_entry.id   AF-A0A7S2NXK5-F1
#
_cell.length_a   1.000
_cell.length_b   1.000
_cell.length_c   1.000
_cell.angle_alpha   90.00
_cell.angle_beta   90.00
_cell.angle_gamma   90.00
#
_symmetry.space_group_name_H-M   'P 1'
#
loop_
_entity.id
_entity.type
_entity.pdbx_description
1 polymer ?
#
loop_
_entity_poly.entity_id
_entity_poly.type
_entity_poly.pdbx_seq_one_letter_code
_entity_poly.pdbx_strand_id
1 'polypeptide(L)'
;LLAAPCAAPLAECPVGALAARGGAMGPLGALMLAAFLARVTGAIHQRGLGPTGTDDDEGDDRRVGVFVMLPLDVVSENRALRDPKALEQQLNRLVVAGVDGFAVDVWWGLTEVRPGKYDFGPYLKLVHMAAVRGLKVQLVASFHQCGGNVNDDCDIPLPDFVLNDKNQNIWFRDRL
;
A
#
# COMPACT_ATOMS: atom_id res chain seq x y z
N LEU A 1 26.87 49.05 -2.50
CA LEU A 1 28.01 48.48 -1.75
C LEU A 1 27.51 47.23 -1.04
N LEU A 2 28.08 46.08 -1.44
CA LEU A 2 28.15 44.80 -0.73
C LEU A 2 26.84 44.06 -0.40
N ALA A 3 26.51 43.15 -1.32
CA ALA A 3 26.02 41.82 -0.98
C ALA A 3 27.09 41.05 -0.17
N ALA A 4 26.67 40.28 0.82
CA ALA A 4 27.35 39.06 1.26
C ALA A 4 26.34 38.09 1.91
N PRO A 5 26.47 36.78 1.64
CA PRO A 5 25.52 35.74 2.05
C PRO A 5 25.89 35.14 3.41
N CYS A 6 24.92 34.67 4.19
CA CYS A 6 25.18 33.81 5.34
C CYS A 6 24.66 32.40 5.03
N ALA A 7 25.55 31.57 4.46
CA ALA A 7 25.40 30.13 4.45
C ALA A 7 25.71 29.60 5.86
N ALA A 8 24.75 28.93 6.49
CA ALA A 8 24.98 28.16 7.71
C ALA A 8 25.18 26.68 7.32
N PRO A 9 26.20 25.99 7.86
CA PRO A 9 26.46 24.60 7.52
C PRO A 9 25.46 23.65 8.20
N LEU A 10 25.06 22.61 7.46
CA LEU A 10 24.32 21.45 7.93
C LEU A 10 25.14 20.76 9.03
N ALA A 11 24.60 20.72 10.25
CA ALA A 11 25.15 19.91 11.33
C ALA A 11 24.67 18.46 11.17
N GLU A 12 25.61 17.57 10.92
CA GLU A 12 25.41 16.12 10.95
C GLU A 12 25.13 15.68 12.39
N CYS A 13 23.99 15.03 12.62
CA CYS A 13 23.70 14.36 13.89
C CYS A 13 24.34 12.97 13.91
N PRO A 14 25.11 12.61 14.95
CA PRO A 14 25.83 11.34 15.01
C PRO A 14 24.85 10.18 15.25
N VAL A 15 24.87 9.20 14.34
CA VAL A 15 24.21 7.90 14.51
C VAL A 15 25.09 7.05 15.43
N GLY A 16 24.65 6.89 16.69
CA GLY A 16 25.37 6.10 17.67
C GLY A 16 24.49 5.58 18.81
N ALA A 17 24.19 4.28 18.73
CA ALA A 17 23.84 3.37 19.83
C ALA A 17 22.47 3.55 20.51
N LEU A 18 21.47 2.79 20.03
CA LEU A 18 20.53 2.12 20.94
C LEU A 18 20.54 0.63 20.66
N ALA A 19 20.95 -0.12 21.68
CA ALA A 19 21.24 -1.54 21.64
C ALA A 19 20.04 -2.40 21.20
N ALA A 20 20.29 -3.27 20.24
CA ALA A 20 19.43 -4.39 19.91
C ALA A 20 19.39 -5.37 21.09
N ARG A 21 18.24 -5.46 21.77
CA ARG A 21 17.88 -6.68 22.50
C ARG A 21 17.26 -7.68 21.52
N GLY A 22 18.11 -8.32 20.72
CA GLY A 22 17.77 -9.46 19.89
C GLY A 22 18.41 -10.72 20.49
N GLY A 23 17.61 -11.63 21.01
CA GLY A 23 18.09 -12.95 21.41
C GLY A 23 18.64 -13.69 20.19
N ALA A 24 19.86 -14.22 20.29
CA ALA A 24 20.48 -15.01 19.24
C ALA A 24 19.65 -16.28 18.98
N MET A 25 19.20 -16.48 17.73
CA MET A 25 18.65 -17.76 17.29
C MET A 25 19.76 -18.80 17.36
N GLY A 26 19.56 -19.84 18.17
CA GLY A 26 20.48 -20.99 18.21
C GLY A 26 20.60 -21.68 16.85
N PRO A 27 21.62 -22.54 16.67
CA PRO A 27 21.94 -23.16 15.38
C PRO A 27 20.78 -23.98 14.77
N LEU A 28 19.90 -24.52 15.62
CA LEU A 28 18.67 -25.20 15.19
C LEU A 28 17.61 -24.23 14.62
N GLY A 29 17.53 -23.00 15.13
CA GLY A 29 16.60 -21.98 14.64
C GLY A 29 16.99 -21.43 13.26
N ALA A 30 18.29 -21.26 13.01
CA ALA A 30 18.81 -20.89 11.70
C ALA A 30 18.59 -22.00 10.66
N LEU A 31 18.74 -23.27 11.05
CA LEU A 31 18.52 -24.42 10.17
C LEU A 31 17.04 -24.57 9.78
N MET A 32 16.11 -24.34 10.72
CA MET A 32 14.67 -24.37 10.45
C MET A 32 14.22 -23.23 9.53
N LEU A 33 14.79 -22.03 9.66
CA LEU A 33 14.49 -20.90 8.78
C LEU A 33 15.05 -21.14 7.36
N ALA A 34 16.25 -21.71 7.23
CA ALA A 34 16.83 -22.09 5.95
C ALA A 34 16.01 -23.20 5.26
N ALA A 35 15.53 -24.20 6.01
CA ALA A 35 14.65 -25.25 5.49
C ALA A 35 13.26 -24.71 5.10
N PHE A 36 12.74 -23.71 5.81
CA PHE A 36 11.49 -23.03 5.46
C PHE A 36 11.64 -22.20 4.17
N LEU A 37 12.72 -21.42 4.03
CA LEU A 37 13.02 -20.66 2.81
C LEU A 37 13.29 -21.58 1.61
N ALA A 38 13.97 -22.71 1.81
CA ALA A 38 14.20 -23.72 0.78
C ALA A 38 12.89 -24.42 0.35
N ARG A 39 11.93 -24.60 1.26
CA ARG A 39 10.59 -25.13 0.92
C ARG A 39 9.71 -24.11 0.22
N VAL A 40 9.82 -22.82 0.56
CA VAL A 40 9.09 -21.74 -0.13
C VAL A 40 9.62 -21.52 -1.55
N THR A 41 10.93 -21.67 -1.77
CA THR A 41 11.53 -21.58 -3.12
C THR A 41 11.36 -22.88 -3.93
N GLY A 42 11.44 -24.05 -3.30
CA GLY A 42 11.26 -25.35 -3.98
C GLY A 42 9.81 -25.71 -4.34
N ALA A 43 8.82 -25.17 -3.62
CA ALA A 43 7.40 -25.40 -3.92
C ALA A 43 6.88 -24.60 -5.12
N ILE A 44 7.67 -23.66 -5.67
CA ILE A 44 7.31 -22.88 -6.86
C ILE A 44 7.68 -23.64 -8.15
N HIS A 45 8.56 -24.66 -8.09
CA HIS A 45 9.09 -25.32 -9.29
C HIS A 45 8.34 -26.59 -9.73
N GLN A 46 7.29 -27.05 -9.02
CA GLN A 46 6.54 -28.25 -9.45
C GLN A 46 5.04 -28.17 -9.14
N ARG A 47 4.31 -27.29 -9.81
CA ARG A 47 2.88 -27.51 -10.15
C ARG A 47 2.53 -26.80 -11.47
N GLY A 48 3.00 -27.38 -12.58
CA GLY A 48 2.36 -27.17 -13.87
C GLY A 48 1.10 -28.02 -13.96
N LEU A 49 -0.04 -27.35 -14.22
CA LEU A 49 -1.20 -27.78 -15.04
C LEU A 49 -2.35 -26.80 -14.81
N GLY A 50 -2.24 -25.62 -15.45
CA GLY A 50 -3.34 -24.76 -15.86
C GLY A 50 -3.11 -24.43 -17.33
N PRO A 51 -4.15 -24.19 -18.15
CA PRO A 51 -3.99 -24.05 -19.59
C PRO A 51 -3.01 -22.92 -19.87
N THR A 52 -2.02 -23.24 -20.69
CA THR A 52 -0.97 -22.36 -21.21
C THR A 52 -1.55 -21.00 -21.58
N GLY A 53 -1.36 -20.02 -20.69
CA GLY A 53 -1.27 -18.63 -21.14
C GLY A 53 -0.04 -18.61 -22.03
N THR A 54 -0.24 -18.33 -23.30
CA THR A 54 0.88 -18.22 -24.23
C THR A 54 1.77 -17.09 -23.75
N ASP A 55 3.06 -17.39 -23.55
CA ASP A 55 4.12 -16.40 -23.46
C ASP A 55 4.32 -15.75 -24.84
N ASP A 56 3.26 -15.12 -25.37
CA ASP A 56 3.30 -14.25 -26.55
C ASP A 56 3.48 -12.80 -26.06
N ASP A 57 4.51 -12.51 -25.27
CA ASP A 57 4.91 -11.13 -24.91
C ASP A 57 5.76 -10.50 -26.02
N GLU A 58 5.34 -10.72 -27.26
CA GLU A 58 5.73 -9.94 -28.43
C GLU A 58 4.43 -9.59 -29.18
N GLY A 59 3.52 -8.92 -28.47
CA GLY A 59 2.11 -8.74 -28.85
C GLY A 59 1.63 -7.29 -28.72
N ASP A 60 1.51 -6.63 -29.87
CA ASP A 60 0.76 -5.40 -30.16
C ASP A 60 0.99 -4.21 -29.21
N ASP A 61 1.94 -3.34 -29.57
CA ASP A 61 2.25 -2.00 -28.99
C ASP A 61 1.04 -1.03 -28.97
N ARG A 62 -0.17 -1.50 -29.32
CA ARG A 62 -1.44 -0.77 -29.32
C ARG A 62 -2.42 -1.25 -28.25
N ARG A 63 -2.13 -2.31 -27.50
CA ARG A 63 -3.02 -2.80 -26.44
C ARG A 63 -3.11 -1.78 -25.30
N VAL A 64 -4.32 -1.29 -25.04
CA VAL A 64 -4.61 -0.40 -23.90
C VAL A 64 -4.95 -1.23 -22.67
N GLY A 65 -4.20 -1.06 -21.58
CA GLY A 65 -4.45 -1.76 -20.32
C GLY A 65 -5.74 -1.32 -19.64
N VAL A 66 -6.55 -2.27 -19.19
CA VAL A 66 -7.83 -2.00 -18.51
C VAL A 66 -7.68 -2.24 -17.01
N PHE A 67 -8.04 -1.23 -16.22
CA PHE A 67 -7.99 -1.27 -14.75
C PHE A 67 -9.36 -0.99 -14.18
N VAL A 68 -9.70 -1.68 -13.10
CA VAL A 68 -10.96 -1.48 -12.36
C VAL A 68 -10.67 -0.76 -11.05
N MET A 69 -11.42 0.29 -10.75
CA MET A 69 -11.33 0.93 -9.43
C MET A 69 -12.01 0.03 -8.39
N LEU A 70 -11.31 -0.30 -7.31
CA LEU A 70 -11.90 -1.02 -6.18
C LEU A 70 -12.91 -0.13 -5.43
N PRO A 71 -13.82 -0.72 -4.63
CA PRO A 71 -14.68 0.06 -3.74
C PRO A 71 -13.84 0.99 -2.85
N LEU A 72 -14.30 2.24 -2.69
CA LEU A 72 -13.60 3.28 -1.91
C LEU A 72 -13.31 2.85 -0.48
N ASP A 73 -14.15 1.96 0.03
CA ASP A 73 -14.16 1.50 1.39
C ASP A 73 -13.39 0.17 1.56
N VAL A 74 -12.76 -0.40 0.51
CA VAL A 74 -12.13 -1.74 0.56
C VAL A 74 -11.24 -1.98 1.79
N VAL A 75 -10.51 -0.95 2.24
CA VAL A 75 -9.97 -0.85 3.59
C VAL A 75 -10.92 0.02 4.42
N SER A 76 -11.55 -0.58 5.42
CA SER A 76 -12.52 0.08 6.30
C SER A 76 -11.84 0.99 7.32
N GLU A 77 -12.64 1.84 7.97
CA GLU A 77 -12.25 2.70 9.12
C GLU A 77 -11.57 1.92 10.26
N ASN A 78 -11.89 0.63 10.41
CA ASN A 78 -11.23 -0.27 11.36
C ASN A 78 -9.78 -0.61 10.96
N ARG A 79 -9.26 0.00 9.89
CA ARG A 79 -7.93 -0.26 9.30
C ARG A 79 -7.76 -1.75 9.01
N ALA A 80 -8.77 -2.31 8.35
CA ALA A 80 -8.83 -3.70 7.93
C ALA A 80 -9.65 -3.83 6.64
N LEU A 81 -9.38 -4.88 5.86
CA LEU A 81 -10.17 -5.18 4.67
C LEU A 81 -11.61 -5.56 5.07
N ARG A 82 -12.63 -4.92 4.48
CA ARG A 82 -14.05 -5.07 4.91
C ARG A 82 -14.59 -6.49 4.77
N ASP A 83 -14.23 -7.20 3.70
CA ASP A 83 -14.50 -8.63 3.53
C ASP A 83 -13.40 -9.27 2.67
N PRO A 84 -12.32 -9.80 3.28
CA PRO A 84 -11.22 -10.39 2.53
C PRO A 84 -11.64 -11.56 1.63
N LYS A 85 -12.67 -12.32 2.02
CA LYS A 85 -13.10 -13.52 1.30
C LYS A 85 -13.92 -13.14 0.06
N ALA A 86 -14.87 -12.21 0.21
CA ALA A 86 -15.60 -11.68 -0.94
C ALA A 86 -14.65 -10.96 -1.90
N LEU A 87 -13.71 -10.17 -1.37
CA LEU A 87 -12.70 -9.48 -2.18
C LEU A 87 -11.85 -10.45 -2.99
N GLU A 88 -11.39 -11.55 -2.39
CA GLU A 88 -10.68 -12.62 -3.10
C GLU A 88 -11.50 -13.20 -4.26
N GLN A 89 -12.80 -13.45 -4.04
CA GLN A 89 -13.68 -13.94 -5.09
C GLN A 89 -13.88 -12.90 -6.21
N GLN A 90 -14.00 -11.62 -5.87
CA GLN A 90 -14.11 -10.52 -6.83
C GLN A 90 -12.83 -10.38 -7.67
N LEU A 91 -11.65 -10.40 -7.05
CA LEU A 91 -10.37 -10.35 -7.76
C LEU A 91 -10.19 -11.55 -8.69
N ASN A 92 -10.60 -12.75 -8.28
CA ASN A 92 -10.59 -13.92 -9.17
C ASN A 92 -11.48 -13.72 -10.41
N ARG A 93 -12.64 -13.05 -10.27
CA ARG A 93 -13.50 -12.73 -11.40
C ARG A 93 -12.86 -11.71 -12.33
N LEU A 94 -12.10 -10.73 -11.81
CA LEU A 94 -11.35 -9.77 -12.64
C LEU A 94 -10.29 -10.47 -13.49
N VAL A 95 -9.60 -11.47 -12.93
CA VAL A 95 -8.64 -12.31 -13.68
C VAL A 95 -9.35 -13.05 -14.81
N VAL A 96 -10.48 -13.71 -14.53
CA VAL A 96 -11.27 -14.43 -15.56
C VAL A 96 -11.77 -13.48 -16.65
N ALA A 97 -12.08 -12.23 -16.30
CA ALA A 97 -12.51 -11.21 -17.24
C ALA A 97 -11.36 -10.61 -18.08
N GLY A 98 -10.10 -10.98 -17.83
CA GLY A 98 -8.94 -10.50 -18.58
C GLY A 98 -8.54 -9.05 -18.27
N VAL A 99 -8.88 -8.56 -17.07
CA VAL A 99 -8.48 -7.22 -16.60
C VAL A 99 -7.00 -7.22 -16.22
N ASP A 100 -6.27 -6.15 -16.55
CA ASP A 100 -4.82 -6.04 -16.28
C ASP A 100 -4.49 -5.79 -14.81
N GLY A 101 -5.41 -5.16 -14.07
CA GLY A 101 -5.19 -4.78 -12.68
C GLY A 101 -6.33 -3.98 -12.08
N PHE A 102 -6.07 -3.40 -10.92
CA PHE A 102 -7.00 -2.49 -10.27
C PHE A 102 -6.31 -1.22 -9.78
N ALA A 103 -7.12 -0.18 -9.59
CA ALA A 103 -6.74 1.02 -8.84
C ALA A 103 -7.34 0.96 -7.43
N VAL A 104 -6.62 1.50 -6.45
CA VAL A 104 -7.08 1.59 -5.06
C VAL A 104 -6.58 2.87 -4.38
N ASP A 105 -7.46 3.52 -3.62
CA ASP A 105 -7.15 4.64 -2.76
C ASP A 105 -6.41 4.19 -1.51
N VAL A 106 -5.21 4.75 -1.31
CA VAL A 106 -4.45 4.64 -0.07
C VAL A 106 -4.74 5.87 0.77
N TRP A 107 -5.69 5.73 1.69
CA TRP A 107 -6.21 6.84 2.49
C TRP A 107 -5.20 7.28 3.54
N TRP A 108 -4.87 8.57 3.53
CA TRP A 108 -3.96 9.14 4.53
C TRP A 108 -4.49 8.99 5.96
N GLY A 109 -5.80 9.26 6.16
CA GLY A 109 -6.47 9.11 7.46
C GLY A 109 -6.39 7.71 8.07
N LEU A 110 -6.30 6.66 7.24
CA LEU A 110 -6.18 5.28 7.72
C LEU A 110 -4.72 4.85 7.97
N THR A 111 -3.81 5.38 7.16
CA THR A 111 -2.40 4.94 7.15
C THR A 111 -1.54 5.69 8.15
N GLU A 112 -1.83 6.96 8.45
CA GLU A 112 -1.05 7.76 9.41
C GLU A 112 -1.97 8.32 10.50
N VAL A 113 -2.35 7.50 11.49
CA VAL A 113 -3.21 7.96 12.59
C VAL A 113 -2.45 8.88 13.57
N ARG A 114 -1.13 8.72 13.67
CA ARG A 114 -0.25 9.57 14.49
C ARG A 114 0.90 10.10 13.63
N PRO A 115 1.39 11.33 13.88
CA PRO A 115 2.47 11.92 13.07
C PRO A 115 3.69 11.00 12.98
N GLY A 116 4.10 10.70 11.76
CA GLY A 116 5.24 9.83 11.44
C GLY A 116 5.06 8.36 11.83
N LYS A 117 3.84 7.91 12.15
CA LYS A 117 3.53 6.51 12.51
C LYS A 117 2.58 5.91 11.49
N TYR A 118 3.19 5.25 10.50
CA TYR A 118 2.48 4.65 9.38
C TYR A 118 2.11 3.18 9.63
N ASP A 119 0.91 2.78 9.23
CA ASP A 119 0.46 1.40 9.16
C ASP A 119 -0.16 1.12 7.78
N PHE A 120 0.60 0.42 6.95
CA PHE A 120 0.17 -0.02 5.61
C PHE A 120 -0.30 -1.49 5.61
N GLY A 121 -0.44 -2.14 6.76
CA GLY A 121 -0.71 -3.57 6.87
C GLY A 121 -1.88 -4.07 6.01
N PRO A 122 -3.06 -3.43 6.03
CA PRO A 122 -4.20 -3.82 5.18
C PRO A 122 -3.90 -3.69 3.68
N TYR A 123 -3.22 -2.62 3.28
CA TYR A 123 -2.84 -2.38 1.89
C TYR A 123 -1.78 -3.38 1.41
N LEU A 124 -0.82 -3.75 2.26
CA LEU A 124 0.16 -4.80 1.96
C LEU A 124 -0.52 -6.16 1.73
N LYS A 125 -1.56 -6.49 2.52
CA LYS A 125 -2.37 -7.70 2.30
C LYS A 125 -3.09 -7.65 0.95
N LEU A 126 -3.68 -6.51 0.59
CA LEU A 126 -4.34 -6.32 -0.70
C LEU A 126 -3.38 -6.46 -1.89
N VAL A 127 -2.22 -5.81 -1.82
CA VAL A 127 -1.17 -5.92 -2.86
C VAL A 127 -0.68 -7.36 -2.97
N HIS A 128 -0.54 -8.07 -1.84
CA HIS A 128 -0.20 -9.50 -1.87
C HIS A 128 -1.28 -10.34 -2.57
N MET A 129 -2.57 -10.08 -2.32
CA MET A 129 -3.68 -10.74 -3.02
C MET A 129 -3.66 -10.49 -4.53
N ALA A 130 -3.24 -9.30 -4.97
CA ALA A 130 -3.06 -8.97 -6.39
C ALA A 130 -1.87 -9.73 -7.00
N ALA A 131 -0.74 -9.73 -6.32
CA ALA A 131 0.50 -10.35 -6.78
C ALA A 131 0.35 -11.85 -7.03
N VAL A 132 -0.32 -12.58 -6.13
CA VAL A 132 -0.58 -14.03 -6.31
C VAL A 132 -1.53 -14.34 -7.49
N ARG A 133 -2.19 -13.33 -8.05
CA ARG A 133 -3.12 -13.42 -9.19
C ARG A 133 -2.57 -12.84 -10.49
N GLY A 134 -1.35 -12.30 -10.48
CA GLY A 134 -0.78 -11.61 -11.63
C GLY A 134 -1.48 -10.28 -11.97
N LEU A 135 -2.27 -9.72 -11.06
CA LEU A 135 -2.92 -8.43 -11.26
C LEU A 135 -1.95 -7.28 -10.96
N LYS A 136 -1.91 -6.26 -11.83
CA LYS A 136 -1.21 -5.00 -11.57
C LYS A 136 -2.00 -4.16 -10.56
N VAL A 137 -1.29 -3.31 -9.81
CA VAL A 137 -1.91 -2.41 -8.82
C VAL A 137 -1.51 -0.97 -9.11
N GLN A 138 -2.50 -0.09 -9.22
CA GLN A 138 -2.32 1.36 -9.24
C GLN A 138 -2.72 1.91 -7.86
N LEU A 139 -1.77 2.52 -7.16
CA LEU A 139 -2.01 3.13 -5.86
C LEU A 139 -2.26 4.62 -6.04
N VAL A 140 -3.39 5.10 -5.54
CA VAL A 140 -3.68 6.53 -5.43
C VAL A 140 -3.29 6.98 -4.03
N ALA A 141 -2.39 7.95 -3.94
CA ALA A 141 -2.02 8.55 -2.65
C ALA A 141 -3.10 9.58 -2.25
N SER A 142 -4.08 9.14 -1.46
CA SER A 142 -5.32 9.89 -1.23
C SER A 142 -5.17 10.81 -0.02
N PHE A 143 -4.55 11.96 -0.24
CA PHE A 143 -4.40 13.07 0.72
C PHE A 143 -5.64 13.98 0.78
N HIS A 144 -6.83 13.38 0.77
CA HIS A 144 -8.11 14.05 0.83
C HIS A 144 -9.08 13.20 1.64
N GLN A 145 -10.18 13.81 2.11
CA GLN A 145 -11.26 13.10 2.78
C GLN A 145 -12.07 12.26 1.78
N CYS A 146 -12.41 11.02 2.14
CA CYS A 146 -13.45 10.25 1.46
C CYS A 146 -14.81 10.63 2.05
N GLY A 147 -15.75 10.95 1.18
CA GLY A 147 -17.10 11.33 1.57
C GLY A 147 -17.21 12.76 2.08
N GLY A 148 -18.11 12.99 3.05
CA GLY A 148 -18.38 14.30 3.64
C GLY A 148 -19.71 14.93 3.21
N ASN A 149 -20.50 14.27 2.37
CA ASN A 149 -21.84 14.68 1.97
C ASN A 149 -22.91 13.69 2.47
N VAL A 150 -24.17 14.13 2.40
CA VAL A 150 -25.32 13.29 2.72
C VAL A 150 -25.42 12.14 1.72
N ASN A 151 -25.40 10.90 2.22
CA ASN A 151 -25.43 9.63 1.48
C ASN A 151 -24.12 9.18 0.81
N ASP A 152 -22.96 9.64 1.27
CA ASP A 152 -21.70 9.05 0.83
C ASP A 152 -21.48 7.66 1.49
N ASP A 153 -21.10 6.67 0.69
CA ASP A 153 -20.88 5.28 1.14
C ASP A 153 -19.51 5.07 1.84
N CYS A 154 -18.71 6.14 1.98
CA CYS A 154 -17.47 6.16 2.73
C CYS A 154 -17.42 7.41 3.62
N ASP A 155 -16.83 7.29 4.82
CA ASP A 155 -16.50 8.41 5.68
C ASP A 155 -15.08 8.22 6.23
N ILE A 156 -14.08 8.72 5.47
CA ILE A 156 -12.68 8.58 5.84
C ILE A 156 -12.08 9.98 5.93
N PRO A 157 -11.99 10.56 7.14
CA PRO A 157 -11.43 11.90 7.32
C PRO A 157 -9.92 11.92 7.09
N LEU A 158 -9.35 13.12 7.01
CA LEU A 158 -7.91 13.32 7.16
C LEU A 158 -7.46 12.94 8.59
N PRO A 159 -6.15 12.70 8.84
CA PRO A 159 -5.69 12.36 10.18
C PRO A 159 -6.06 13.41 11.24
N ASP A 160 -6.46 12.94 12.43
CA ASP A 160 -6.91 13.79 13.53
C ASP A 160 -5.91 14.88 13.93
N PHE A 161 -4.61 14.59 13.84
CA PHE A 161 -3.58 15.57 14.20
C PHE A 161 -3.48 16.73 13.19
N VAL A 162 -3.96 16.53 11.96
CA VAL A 162 -4.05 17.57 10.92
C VAL A 162 -5.32 18.38 11.14
N LEU A 163 -6.44 17.70 11.40
CA LEU A 163 -7.73 18.33 11.68
C LEU A 163 -7.66 19.24 12.91
N ASN A 164 -6.93 18.81 13.94
CA ASN A 164 -6.77 19.52 15.20
C ASN A 164 -5.49 20.37 15.30
N ASP A 165 -4.86 20.72 14.17
CA ASP A 165 -3.67 21.58 14.17
C ASP A 165 -3.99 22.97 14.77
N LYS A 166 -3.02 23.60 15.42
CA LYS A 166 -3.22 24.96 15.97
C LYS A 166 -3.31 26.02 14.88
N ASN A 167 -2.63 25.79 13.76
CA ASN A 167 -2.68 26.63 12.59
C ASN A 167 -3.83 26.21 11.67
N GLN A 168 -4.95 26.90 11.80
CA GLN A 168 -6.14 26.64 10.98
C GLN A 168 -6.09 27.29 9.60
N ASN A 169 -5.01 28.02 9.24
CA ASN A 169 -4.83 28.62 7.91
C ASN A 169 -4.28 27.64 6.86
N ILE A 170 -4.45 26.34 7.11
CA ILE A 170 -4.03 25.25 6.21
C ILE A 170 -5.14 24.80 5.25
N TRP A 171 -6.39 25.14 5.55
CA TRP A 171 -7.55 24.75 4.74
C TRP A 171 -7.76 25.68 3.55
N PHE A 172 -8.28 25.13 2.45
CA PHE A 172 -8.83 25.96 1.39
C PHE A 172 -9.97 26.80 1.94
N ARG A 173 -9.99 28.08 1.58
CA ARG A 173 -11.02 29.04 1.98
C ARG A 173 -11.51 29.77 0.75
N ASP A 174 -12.81 30.03 0.73
CA ASP A 174 -13.36 31.01 -0.18
C ASP A 174 -12.98 32.44 0.27
N ARG A 175 -13.37 33.42 -0.54
CA ARG A 175 -12.99 34.83 -0.35
C ARG A 175 -14.00 35.62 0.50
N LEU A 176 -14.81 34.96 1.34
CA LEU A 176 -15.85 35.65 2.10
C LEU A 176 -15.27 36.58 3.17
#